data_AF-A0A2N0ZWS5-F1
#
_entry.id   AF-A0A2N0ZWS5-F1
#
_cell.length_a   1.000
_cell.length_b   1.000
_cell.length_c   1.000
_cell.angle_alpha   90.00
_cell.angle_beta   90.00
_cell.angle_gamma   90.00
#
_symmetry.space_group_name_H-M   'P 1'
#
loop_
_entity.id
_entity.type
_entity.pdbx_description
1 polymer ?
#
loop_
_entity_poly.entity_id
_entity_poly.type
_entity_poly.pdbx_seq_one_letter_code
_entity_poly.pdbx_strand_id
1 'polypeptide(L)'
;MLDIENSIITLDAMGCQKEIAKQIIDQKADYILALKGNHSGMRKELKAWWHKLQREGFTEENYDEYTQTDSGHGRIETRTCRQVLINKKWLDKKYQWTGLNSIIEVKSDVHEKSSGKETTETRWYISSLRLDAEQSQYAVRNHWQVESMHWMLDMTFREDESRIRKGRGALAFNVMRKIAMG
;
A
#
# COMPACT_ATOMS: atom_id res chain seq x y z
N MET A 1 4.31 -23.54 9.65
CA MET A 1 4.79 -22.15 9.82
C MET A 1 4.99 -21.61 8.42
N LEU A 2 4.33 -20.53 8.04
CA LEU A 2 4.52 -19.94 6.71
C LEU A 2 5.94 -19.36 6.67
N ASP A 3 6.75 -19.84 5.74
CA ASP A 3 8.09 -19.32 5.52
C ASP A 3 7.96 -18.04 4.67
N ILE A 4 8.16 -16.89 5.29
CA ILE A 4 8.01 -15.57 4.68
C ILE A 4 9.35 -14.80 4.63
N GLU A 5 10.46 -15.46 4.97
CA GLU A 5 11.78 -14.84 4.98
C GLU A 5 12.09 -14.23 3.60
N ASN A 6 12.66 -13.02 3.59
CA ASN A 6 12.97 -12.24 2.38
C ASN A 6 11.77 -11.89 1.48
N SER A 7 10.54 -11.93 2.01
CA SER A 7 9.33 -11.52 1.29
C SER A 7 8.88 -10.11 1.68
N ILE A 8 8.19 -9.41 0.77
CA ILE A 8 7.50 -8.14 1.07
C ILE A 8 6.03 -8.43 1.34
N ILE A 9 5.61 -8.23 2.58
CA ILE A 9 4.24 -8.40 3.02
C ILE A 9 3.47 -7.09 2.83
N THR A 10 2.44 -7.13 1.99
CA THR A 10 1.56 -6.00 1.76
C THR A 10 0.24 -6.20 2.48
N LEU A 11 -0.23 -5.19 3.21
CA LEU A 11 -1.51 -5.24 3.90
C LEU A 11 -2.29 -3.95 3.72
N ASP A 12 -3.60 -4.10 3.74
CA ASP A 12 -4.55 -3.01 3.75
C ASP A 12 -4.51 -2.25 5.09
N ALA A 13 -5.35 -1.22 5.18
CA ALA A 13 -5.38 -0.40 6.38
C ALA A 13 -5.95 -1.10 7.61
N MET A 14 -6.73 -2.18 7.45
CA MET A 14 -7.21 -2.98 8.58
C MET A 14 -6.06 -3.80 9.20
N GLY A 15 -5.14 -4.28 8.36
CA GLY A 15 -3.90 -4.96 8.76
C GLY A 15 -2.76 -4.03 9.20
N CYS A 16 -2.90 -2.71 9.05
CA CYS A 16 -1.89 -1.74 9.47
C CYS A 16 -1.86 -1.58 11.00
N GLN A 17 -1.23 -2.53 11.68
CA GLN A 17 -1.07 -2.60 13.15
C GLN A 17 0.41 -2.79 13.53
N LYS A 18 0.84 -2.19 14.65
CA LYS A 18 2.25 -2.21 15.07
C LYS A 18 2.76 -3.60 15.38
N GLU A 19 1.90 -4.39 15.99
CA GLU A 19 2.14 -5.76 16.41
C GLU A 19 2.39 -6.65 15.19
N ILE A 20 1.60 -6.45 14.12
CA ILE A 20 1.77 -7.12 12.83
C ILE A 20 3.10 -6.71 12.18
N ALA A 21 3.40 -5.41 12.13
CA ALA A 21 4.68 -4.92 11.60
C ALA A 21 5.88 -5.52 12.35
N LYS A 22 5.81 -5.59 13.68
CA LYS A 22 6.84 -6.24 14.50
C LYS A 22 6.96 -7.72 14.14
N GLN A 23 5.86 -8.45 14.04
CA GLN A 23 5.87 -9.87 13.73
C GLN A 23 6.45 -10.18 12.34
N ILE A 24 6.23 -9.30 11.36
CA ILE A 24 6.81 -9.43 10.01
C ILE A 24 8.33 -9.29 10.09
N ILE A 25 8.82 -8.26 10.79
CA ILE A 25 10.26 -8.02 10.96
C ILE A 25 10.94 -9.13 11.77
N ASP A 26 10.29 -9.63 12.83
CA ASP A 26 10.81 -10.74 13.65
C ASP A 26 10.94 -12.04 12.83
N GLN A 27 10.17 -12.17 11.75
CA GLN A 27 10.26 -13.27 10.77
C GLN A 27 11.20 -12.95 9.59
N LYS A 28 12.00 -11.87 9.67
CA LYS A 28 12.94 -11.43 8.64
C LYS A 28 12.29 -11.19 7.27
N ALA A 29 11.07 -10.68 7.30
CA ALA A 29 10.35 -10.22 6.13
C ALA A 29 10.23 -8.69 6.18
N ASP A 30 9.93 -8.08 5.04
CA ASP A 30 9.65 -6.66 4.91
C ASP A 30 8.16 -6.40 4.79
N TYR A 31 7.73 -5.16 5.03
CA TYR A 31 6.33 -4.78 4.87
C TYR A 31 6.13 -3.50 4.07
N ILE A 32 4.95 -3.40 3.44
CA ILE A 32 4.34 -2.15 2.97
C ILE A 32 2.88 -2.14 3.46
N LEU A 33 2.55 -1.24 4.37
CA LEU A 33 1.22 -1.20 5.02
C LEU A 33 0.47 0.07 4.63
N ALA A 34 -0.77 -0.07 4.18
CA ALA A 34 -1.60 1.05 3.72
C ALA A 34 -2.13 1.88 4.90
N LEU A 35 -2.13 3.21 4.74
CA LEU A 35 -2.71 4.14 5.71
C LEU A 35 -4.10 4.61 5.27
N LYS A 36 -5.17 4.20 5.96
CA LYS A 36 -6.55 4.69 5.73
C LYS A 36 -7.25 5.04 7.04
N GLY A 37 -8.07 6.10 7.03
CA GLY A 37 -9.14 6.41 8.00
C GLY A 37 -8.75 6.56 9.47
N ASN A 38 -8.22 5.49 10.07
CA ASN A 38 -7.96 5.32 11.50
C ASN A 38 -6.56 5.79 11.92
N HIS A 39 -5.60 5.95 10.98
CA HIS A 39 -4.24 6.43 11.27
C HIS A 39 -4.07 7.95 11.10
N SER A 40 -5.10 8.73 11.47
CA SER A 40 -5.13 10.17 11.21
C SER A 40 -3.92 10.92 11.78
N GLY A 41 -3.41 10.50 12.94
CA GLY A 41 -2.21 11.08 13.56
C GLY A 41 -0.90 10.70 12.86
N MET A 42 -0.68 9.43 12.56
CA MET A 42 0.51 8.98 11.83
C MET A 42 0.56 9.63 10.45
N ARG A 43 -0.56 9.61 9.72
CA ARG A 43 -0.65 10.23 8.39
C ARG A 43 -0.31 11.72 8.42
N LYS A 44 -0.67 12.45 9.49
CA LYS A 44 -0.30 13.87 9.65
C LYS A 44 1.20 14.04 9.81
N GLU A 45 1.86 13.25 10.65
CA GLU A 45 3.31 13.35 10.84
C GLU A 45 4.10 13.00 9.57
N LEU A 46 3.65 11.96 8.87
CA LEU A 46 4.27 11.51 7.62
C LEU A 46 4.11 12.56 6.51
N LYS A 47 2.93 13.18 6.38
CA LYS A 47 2.74 14.32 5.47
C LYS A 47 3.58 15.53 5.87
N ALA A 48 3.70 15.82 7.16
CA ALA A 48 4.55 16.92 7.63
C ALA A 48 6.03 16.67 7.29
N TRP A 49 6.49 15.42 7.43
CA TRP A 49 7.83 15.00 7.01
C TRP A 49 8.02 15.15 5.50
N TRP A 50 7.05 14.68 4.71
CA TRP A 50 7.05 14.84 3.25
C TRP A 50 7.21 16.30 2.82
N HIS A 51 6.37 17.19 3.37
CA HIS A 51 6.44 18.62 3.05
C HIS A 51 7.74 19.27 3.53
N LYS A 52 8.33 18.77 4.62
CA LYS A 52 9.65 19.23 5.08
C LYS A 52 10.72 18.87 4.04
N LEU A 53 10.81 17.61 3.63
CA LEU A 53 11.76 17.18 2.60
C LEU A 53 11.56 17.92 1.28
N GLN A 54 10.31 18.14 0.88
CA GLN A 54 10.01 18.92 -0.32
C GLN A 54 10.54 20.36 -0.25
N ARG A 55 10.58 20.99 0.94
CA ARG A 55 11.17 22.32 1.13
C ARG A 55 12.70 22.29 1.23
N GLU A 56 13.26 21.26 1.85
CA GLU A 56 14.70 21.11 2.06
C GLU A 56 15.41 20.58 0.81
N GLY A 57 14.67 19.96 -0.11
CA GLY A 57 15.17 19.36 -1.33
C GLY A 57 15.25 17.83 -1.23
N PHE A 58 14.84 17.18 -2.32
CA PHE A 58 15.03 15.74 -2.50
C PHE A 58 16.43 15.45 -3.03
N THR A 59 17.05 14.39 -2.51
CA THR A 59 18.34 13.87 -2.98
C THR A 59 18.20 12.38 -3.25
N GLU A 60 19.10 11.82 -4.06
CA GLU A 60 19.14 10.37 -4.33
C GLU A 60 19.31 9.52 -3.05
N GLU A 61 19.81 10.12 -1.96
CA GLU A 61 19.97 9.45 -0.67
C GLU A 61 18.67 9.38 0.15
N ASN A 62 17.71 10.27 -0.09
CA ASN A 62 16.52 10.42 0.75
C ASN A 62 15.18 10.25 0.01
N TYR A 63 15.23 10.19 -1.32
CA TYR A 63 14.08 10.18 -2.21
C TYR A 63 14.33 9.27 -3.41
N ASP A 64 13.30 8.54 -3.80
CA ASP A 64 13.25 7.82 -5.07
C ASP A 64 11.85 7.94 -5.69
N GLU A 65 11.77 7.88 -7.01
CA GLU A 65 10.54 8.00 -7.77
C GLU A 65 10.54 7.03 -8.95
N TYR A 66 9.39 6.40 -9.16
CA TYR A 66 9.12 5.59 -10.32
C TYR A 66 7.76 5.93 -10.91
N THR A 67 7.69 6.10 -12.23
CA THR A 67 6.44 6.38 -12.94
C THR A 67 6.21 5.34 -14.04
N GLN A 68 4.99 4.83 -14.11
CA GLN A 68 4.55 3.90 -15.13
C GLN A 68 3.21 4.35 -15.72
N THR A 69 3.09 4.27 -17.03
CA THR A 69 1.83 4.55 -17.74
C THR A 69 1.33 3.29 -18.42
N ASP A 70 0.09 2.91 -18.11
CA ASP A 70 -0.64 1.83 -18.77
C ASP A 70 -1.79 2.41 -19.59
N SER A 71 -2.09 1.81 -20.74
CA SER A 71 -3.31 2.13 -21.49
C SER A 71 -4.05 0.87 -21.91
N GLY A 72 -5.36 0.86 -21.74
CA GLY A 72 -6.19 -0.32 -22.02
C GLY A 72 -7.65 -0.10 -21.61
N HIS A 73 -8.57 -0.87 -22.20
CA HIS A 73 -10.01 -0.83 -21.87
C HIS A 73 -10.63 0.58 -21.88
N GLY A 74 -10.19 1.45 -22.80
CA GLY A 74 -10.67 2.83 -22.91
C GLY A 74 -10.11 3.81 -21.86
N ARG A 75 -9.11 3.39 -21.06
CA ARG A 75 -8.45 4.22 -20.05
C ARG A 75 -6.95 4.37 -20.34
N ILE A 76 -6.40 5.51 -19.93
CA ILE A 76 -4.96 5.73 -19.77
C ILE A 76 -4.76 6.01 -18.29
N GLU A 77 -3.86 5.30 -17.64
CA GLU A 77 -3.53 5.49 -16.24
C GLU A 77 -2.03 5.67 -16.07
N THR A 78 -1.65 6.80 -15.49
CA THR A 78 -0.28 7.08 -15.06
C THR A 78 -0.21 6.90 -13.56
N ARG A 79 0.70 6.03 -13.10
CA ARG A 79 1.00 5.83 -11.69
C ARG A 79 2.40 6.33 -11.40
N THR A 80 2.50 7.18 -10.39
CA THR A 80 3.77 7.68 -9.88
C THR A 80 3.88 7.25 -8.42
N CYS A 81 4.84 6.38 -8.15
CA CYS A 81 5.27 5.98 -6.82
C CYS A 81 6.45 6.85 -6.41
N ARG A 82 6.33 7.49 -5.25
CA ARG A 82 7.40 8.29 -4.66
C ARG A 82 7.67 7.80 -3.27
N GLN A 83 8.93 7.60 -2.95
CA GLN A 83 9.36 7.04 -1.69
C GLN A 83 10.36 7.96 -1.02
N VAL A 84 10.18 8.19 0.28
CA VAL A 84 11.13 8.98 1.09
C VAL A 84 11.56 8.21 2.31
N LEU A 85 12.83 8.36 2.68
CA LEU A 85 13.32 7.85 3.97
C LEU A 85 12.75 8.67 5.12
N ILE A 86 12.41 7.99 6.21
CA ILE A 86 12.00 8.61 7.48
C ILE A 86 13.21 8.78 8.38
N ASN A 87 13.35 9.96 8.97
CA ASN A 87 14.13 10.11 10.18
C ASN A 87 13.28 9.77 11.41
N LYS A 88 13.55 8.64 12.09
CA LYS A 88 12.79 8.21 13.28
C LYS A 88 12.78 9.25 14.40
N LYS A 89 13.80 10.12 14.50
CA LYS A 89 13.85 11.20 15.49
C LYS A 89 12.80 12.29 15.25
N TRP A 90 12.26 12.39 14.03
CA TRP A 90 11.17 13.31 13.68
C TRP A 90 9.81 12.83 14.19
N LEU A 91 9.62 11.52 14.27
CA LEU A 91 8.34 10.94 14.64
C LEU A 91 8.17 10.94 16.16
N ASP A 92 6.95 11.21 16.62
CA ASP A 92 6.57 10.90 17.99
C ASP A 92 6.86 9.42 18.26
N LYS A 93 7.32 9.09 19.48
CA LYS A 93 7.63 7.72 19.91
C LYS A 93 6.48 6.75 19.59
N LYS A 94 5.22 7.21 19.66
CA LYS A 94 4.07 6.38 19.30
C LYS A 94 3.97 6.04 17.81
N TYR A 95 4.73 6.65 16.90
CA TYR A 95 4.74 6.31 15.47
C TYR A 95 6.07 5.75 15.00
N GLN A 96 7.01 5.49 15.90
CA GLN A 96 8.25 4.78 15.60
C GLN A 96 8.00 3.27 15.55
N TRP A 97 7.43 2.79 14.45
CA TRP A 97 7.13 1.37 14.27
C TRP A 97 8.43 0.56 14.06
N THR A 98 8.42 -0.70 14.49
CA THR A 98 9.54 -1.62 14.27
C THR A 98 9.82 -1.74 12.77
N GLY A 99 11.08 -1.61 12.36
CA GLY A 99 11.48 -1.71 10.95
C GLY A 99 11.19 -0.47 10.09
N LEU A 100 10.30 0.45 10.50
CA LEU A 100 9.90 1.62 9.70
C LEU A 100 11.10 2.42 9.18
N ASN A 101 11.26 2.46 7.87
CA ASN A 101 12.37 3.14 7.20
C ASN A 101 11.90 4.17 6.18
N SER A 102 10.73 3.99 5.56
CA SER A 102 10.26 4.88 4.50
C SER A 102 8.75 5.11 4.49
N ILE A 103 8.34 6.20 3.82
CA ILE A 103 6.96 6.51 3.44
C ILE A 103 6.87 6.38 1.94
N ILE A 104 5.78 5.79 1.47
CA ILE A 104 5.49 5.69 0.04
C ILE A 104 4.20 6.46 -0.24
N GLU A 105 4.23 7.34 -1.23
CA GLU A 105 3.06 7.95 -1.86
C GLU A 105 2.88 7.31 -3.24
N VAL A 106 1.70 6.76 -3.51
CA VAL A 106 1.32 6.32 -4.85
C VAL A 106 0.21 7.23 -5.34
N LYS A 107 0.50 8.01 -6.38
CA LYS A 107 -0.47 8.83 -7.11
C LYS A 107 -0.88 8.10 -8.38
N SER A 108 -2.18 8.03 -8.64
CA SER A 108 -2.75 7.45 -9.86
C SER A 108 -3.61 8.52 -10.55
N ASP A 109 -3.22 8.89 -11.76
CA ASP A 109 -3.96 9.81 -12.63
C ASP A 109 -4.57 8.98 -13.76
N VAL A 110 -5.91 8.92 -13.82
CA VAL A 110 -6.68 8.12 -14.78
C VAL A 110 -7.42 9.06 -15.72
N HIS A 111 -7.23 8.86 -17.02
CA HIS A 111 -7.96 9.52 -18.08
C HIS A 111 -8.84 8.51 -18.83
N GLU A 112 -10.16 8.74 -18.84
CA GLU A 112 -11.13 7.94 -19.58
C GLU A 112 -11.33 8.51 -21.00
N LYS A 113 -10.96 7.76 -22.03
CA LYS A 113 -10.96 8.24 -23.43
C LYS A 113 -12.36 8.55 -23.97
N SER A 114 -13.38 7.82 -23.51
CA SER A 114 -14.76 7.95 -24.02
C SER A 114 -15.50 9.14 -23.42
N SER A 115 -15.30 9.40 -22.14
CA SER A 115 -15.98 10.47 -21.39
C SER A 115 -15.12 11.74 -21.28
N GLY A 116 -13.81 11.64 -21.54
CA GLY A 116 -12.82 12.67 -21.25
C GLY A 116 -12.61 12.89 -19.74
N LYS A 117 -13.17 12.03 -18.89
CA LYS A 117 -13.11 12.19 -17.43
C LYS A 117 -11.70 11.94 -16.93
N GLU A 118 -11.21 12.84 -16.09
CA GLU A 118 -9.97 12.68 -15.35
C GLU A 118 -10.25 12.37 -13.88
N THR A 119 -9.46 11.50 -13.28
CA THR A 119 -9.55 11.16 -11.86
C THR A 119 -8.16 10.97 -11.29
N THR A 120 -7.89 11.65 -10.18
CA THR A 120 -6.65 11.52 -9.43
C THR A 120 -6.92 10.89 -8.08
N GLU A 121 -6.13 9.89 -7.71
CA GLU A 121 -6.15 9.29 -6.38
C GLU A 121 -4.75 9.24 -5.78
N THR A 122 -4.63 9.45 -4.48
CA THR A 122 -3.36 9.37 -3.76
C THR A 122 -3.48 8.46 -2.55
N ARG A 123 -2.67 7.41 -2.53
CA ARG A 123 -2.56 6.45 -1.43
C ARG A 123 -1.22 6.60 -0.74
N TRP A 124 -1.21 6.37 0.57
CA TRP A 124 -0.03 6.51 1.43
C TRP A 124 0.25 5.19 2.14
N TYR A 125 1.52 4.84 2.26
CA TYR A 125 1.97 3.62 2.92
C TYR A 125 3.17 3.90 3.81
N ILE A 126 3.34 3.03 4.80
CA ILE A 126 4.58 2.92 5.59
C ILE A 126 5.31 1.65 5.21
N SER A 127 6.63 1.69 5.22
CA SER A 127 7.43 0.56 4.77
C SER A 127 8.68 0.37 5.63
N SER A 128 9.09 -0.89 5.77
CA SER A 128 10.41 -1.26 6.31
C SER A 128 11.51 -1.20 5.26
N LEU A 129 11.15 -1.16 3.99
CA LEU A 129 12.09 -1.07 2.88
C LEU A 129 12.83 0.27 2.88
N ARG A 130 14.05 0.24 2.35
CA ARG A 130 14.75 1.45 1.89
C ARG A 130 14.21 1.88 0.52
N LEU A 131 14.86 2.88 -0.08
CA LEU A 131 14.48 3.45 -1.37
C LEU A 131 14.62 2.40 -2.48
N ASP A 132 13.48 2.06 -3.07
CA ASP A 132 13.30 1.33 -4.31
C ASP A 132 11.84 1.56 -4.73
N ALA A 133 11.59 2.68 -5.38
CA ALA A 133 10.24 3.13 -5.73
C ALA A 133 9.59 2.20 -6.77
N GLU A 134 10.37 1.55 -7.63
CA GLU A 134 9.90 0.58 -8.62
C GLU A 134 9.41 -0.71 -7.92
N GLN A 135 10.22 -1.31 -7.04
CA GLN A 135 9.83 -2.47 -6.25
C GLN A 135 8.61 -2.17 -5.38
N SER A 136 8.59 -0.99 -4.77
CA SER A 136 7.46 -0.53 -3.95
C SER A 136 6.18 -0.40 -4.79
N GLN A 137 6.26 0.19 -5.99
CA GLN A 137 5.11 0.30 -6.88
C GLN A 137 4.61 -1.08 -7.32
N TYR A 138 5.52 -2.00 -7.65
CA TYR A 138 5.18 -3.36 -8.05
C TYR A 138 4.48 -4.14 -6.93
N ALA A 139 5.02 -4.09 -5.71
CA ALA A 139 4.41 -4.72 -4.54
C ALA A 139 3.01 -4.17 -4.25
N VAL A 140 2.84 -2.84 -4.25
CA VAL A 140 1.54 -2.19 -4.05
C VAL A 140 0.56 -2.56 -5.16
N ARG A 141 0.98 -2.58 -6.43
CA ARG A 141 0.12 -2.93 -7.56
C ARG A 141 -0.38 -4.37 -7.45
N ASN A 142 0.50 -5.32 -7.15
CA ASN A 142 0.13 -6.72 -7.00
C ASN A 142 -0.88 -6.92 -5.85
N HIS A 143 -0.72 -6.20 -4.75
CA HIS A 143 -1.69 -6.18 -3.65
C HIS A 143 -3.09 -5.77 -4.14
N TRP A 144 -3.21 -4.63 -4.83
CA TRP A 144 -4.49 -4.16 -5.36
C TRP A 144 -5.07 -5.05 -6.46
N GLN A 145 -4.23 -5.72 -7.26
CA GLN A 145 -4.72 -6.70 -8.22
C GLN A 145 -5.39 -7.88 -7.52
N VAL A 146 -4.82 -8.35 -6.41
CA VAL A 146 -5.44 -9.42 -5.59
C VAL A 146 -6.68 -8.90 -4.88
N GLU A 147 -6.66 -7.70 -4.31
CA GLU A 147 -7.86 -7.13 -3.66
C GLU A 147 -8.98 -6.84 -4.66
N SER A 148 -8.69 -6.32 -5.85
CA SER A 148 -9.70 -6.14 -6.90
C SER A 148 -10.31 -7.46 -7.35
N MET A 149 -9.54 -8.56 -7.35
CA MET A 149 -10.09 -9.91 -7.52
C MET A 149 -11.01 -10.29 -6.36
N HIS A 150 -10.64 -9.99 -5.10
CA HIS A 150 -11.51 -10.22 -3.95
C HIS A 150 -12.79 -9.36 -4.01
N TRP A 151 -12.72 -8.12 -4.48
CA TRP A 151 -13.90 -7.28 -4.71
C TRP A 151 -14.78 -7.78 -5.85
N MET A 152 -14.20 -8.23 -6.97
CA MET A 152 -14.97 -8.87 -8.05
C MET A 152 -15.62 -10.16 -7.55
N LEU A 153 -14.88 -10.97 -6.80
CA LEU A 153 -15.37 -12.20 -6.20
C LEU A 153 -16.52 -11.89 -5.23
N ASP A 154 -16.35 -10.94 -4.30
CA ASP A 154 -17.39 -10.51 -3.37
C ASP A 154 -18.57 -9.83 -4.08
N MET A 155 -18.38 -9.13 -5.21
CA MET A 155 -19.47 -8.53 -5.99
C MET A 155 -20.28 -9.59 -6.74
N THR A 156 -19.61 -10.56 -7.37
CA THR A 156 -20.24 -11.72 -8.01
C THR A 156 -20.92 -12.62 -6.98
N PHE A 157 -20.29 -12.85 -5.83
CA PHE A 157 -20.92 -13.55 -4.71
C PHE A 157 -22.03 -12.71 -4.07
N ARG A 158 -22.01 -11.38 -4.10
CA ARG A 158 -23.15 -10.56 -3.65
C ARG A 158 -24.32 -10.56 -4.63
N GLU A 159 -24.07 -10.69 -5.94
CA GLU A 159 -25.12 -11.01 -6.92
C GLU A 159 -25.72 -12.39 -6.65
N ASP A 160 -24.91 -13.37 -6.26
CA ASP A 160 -25.36 -14.74 -5.95
C ASP A 160 -25.98 -14.86 -4.54
N GLU A 161 -25.46 -14.14 -3.54
CA GLU A 161 -26.00 -14.00 -2.17
C GLU A 161 -27.29 -13.17 -2.14
N SER A 162 -27.56 -12.34 -3.14
CA SER A 162 -28.88 -11.75 -3.35
C SER A 162 -29.96 -12.82 -3.49
N ARG A 163 -29.58 -14.06 -3.84
CA ARG A 163 -30.47 -15.23 -3.85
C ARG A 163 -30.41 -16.07 -2.57
N ILE A 164 -29.45 -15.87 -1.67
CA ILE A 164 -29.24 -16.75 -0.50
C ILE A 164 -28.85 -15.93 0.74
N ARG A 165 -29.85 -15.40 1.45
CA ARG A 165 -29.67 -14.89 2.82
C ARG A 165 -29.52 -16.05 3.81
N LYS A 166 -28.41 -16.08 4.57
CA LYS A 166 -28.36 -16.07 6.06
C LYS A 166 -27.01 -16.58 6.58
N GLY A 167 -26.33 -15.78 7.40
CA GLY A 167 -25.64 -16.28 8.60
C GLY A 167 -24.14 -16.03 8.73
N ARG A 168 -23.81 -15.00 9.55
CA ARG A 168 -22.63 -14.88 10.43
C ARG A 168 -21.23 -14.79 9.81
N GLY A 169 -20.76 -13.54 9.71
CA GLY A 169 -19.49 -13.10 10.33
C GLY A 169 -18.19 -13.56 9.68
N ALA A 170 -17.91 -13.10 8.46
CA ALA A 170 -16.60 -13.27 7.82
C ALA A 170 -15.60 -12.22 8.34
N LEU A 171 -14.81 -12.59 9.34
CA LEU A 171 -13.62 -11.85 9.75
C LEU A 171 -12.51 -12.15 8.73
N ALA A 172 -12.14 -11.14 7.94
CA ALA A 172 -10.93 -11.00 7.12
C ALA A 172 -10.04 -12.25 6.99
N PHE A 173 -10.35 -13.12 6.02
CA PHE A 173 -9.54 -14.29 5.69
C PHE A 173 -9.33 -14.34 4.17
N ASN A 174 -8.49 -13.46 3.64
CA ASN A 174 -8.08 -13.50 2.22
C ASN A 174 -6.86 -12.60 1.95
N VAL A 175 -5.70 -12.92 2.55
CA VAL A 175 -4.41 -12.33 2.15
C VAL A 175 -3.37 -13.38 1.74
N MET A 176 -3.61 -14.68 1.97
CA MET A 176 -2.55 -15.69 1.83
C MET A 176 -3.01 -16.90 1.00
N ARG A 177 -3.14 -16.74 -0.32
CA ARG A 177 -3.29 -17.93 -1.20
C ARG A 177 -2.71 -17.83 -2.61
N LYS A 178 -1.68 -17.01 -2.86
CA LYS A 178 -1.02 -16.95 -4.18
C LYS A 178 0.50 -16.77 -4.18
N ILE A 179 1.22 -17.35 -3.21
CA ILE A 179 2.69 -17.56 -3.32
C ILE A 179 3.06 -19.00 -2.90
N ALA A 180 2.19 -19.98 -3.17
CA ALA A 180 2.47 -21.41 -2.89
C ALA A 180 1.95 -22.35 -3.98
N MET A 181 1.98 -21.89 -5.23
CA MET A 181 1.79 -22.73 -6.42
C MET A 181 2.83 -22.28 -7.44
N GLY A 182 3.98 -22.93 -7.35
CA GLY A 182 5.20 -22.73 -8.11
C GLY A 182 6.28 -23.54 -7.42
#